data_AF-A0A7S2DZX9-F1
#
_entry.id   AF-A0A7S2DZX9-F1
#
_cell.length_a   1.000
_cell.length_b   1.000
_cell.length_c   1.000
_cell.angle_alpha   90.00
_cell.angle_beta   90.00
_cell.angle_gamma   90.00
#
_symmetry.space_group_name_H-M   'P 1'
#
loop_
_entity.id
_entity.type
_entity.pdbx_description
1 polymer ?
#
loop_
_entity_poly.entity_id
_entity_poly.type
_entity_poly.pdbx_seq_one_letter_code
_entity_poly.pdbx_strand_id
1 'polypeptide(L)'
;EGARVECMRVGVYRADIKETFQLEPSAFQTLLNDLKGTVDFFLTEEEKVKLEDVENYDDILALVEKTLRDLCDPEKVATQVGRLSQTSPSKAAAQGAEQDAYTLKLVEYEVIEGRGGVKSGGKKVKKASYRVIKDDFPLIYHLDVGAMYPNIILSNRLQPAAIVSKEFCNSCSYNDPSNRCKRPMDWKWRGELYMATRADVRSIINEMENEKRRYNHKDRDTGEITRVRWSELWEKERTAEITKAVRQFSQKAYRRVKSSIYEDKNDTVCQRENSFYVDTVRTFRDRRYVFKRKTKEWNKNLEKAEEIGDATKKMEAKDMVLLYDSLQLAHKCILNSFYGYVMRKGARWHSMKMAGIVTYTGSNLIREAREFCEQVGLPLELDTDGIWCLLPKSFP
;
A
#
# COMPACT_ATOMS: atom_id res chain seq x y z
N GLU A 1 0.68 -1.67 -11.86
CA GLU A 1 0.51 -0.39 -11.15
C GLU A 1 1.45 -0.41 -9.96
N GLY A 2 2.15 0.69 -9.69
CA GLY A 2 3.21 0.74 -8.68
C GLY A 2 2.65 1.04 -7.29
N ALA A 3 3.52 1.55 -6.42
CA ALA A 3 3.10 2.14 -5.16
C ALA A 3 2.12 3.30 -5.38
N ARG A 4 1.27 3.54 -4.40
CA ARG A 4 0.26 4.59 -4.40
C ARG A 4 0.75 5.74 -3.53
N VAL A 5 0.61 6.96 -4.04
CA VAL A 5 0.93 8.19 -3.31
C VAL A 5 -0.24 9.15 -3.48
N GLU A 6 -0.75 9.69 -2.38
CA GLU A 6 -1.88 10.63 -2.37
C GLU A 6 -1.60 11.78 -1.42
N CYS A 7 -1.67 13.01 -1.94
CA CYS A 7 -1.81 14.20 -1.11
C CYS A 7 -3.30 14.52 -1.00
N MET A 8 -3.86 14.35 0.19
CA MET A 8 -5.28 14.55 0.45
C MET A 8 -5.55 15.96 0.96
N ARG A 9 -4.63 16.51 1.77
CA ARG A 9 -4.77 17.84 2.36
C ARG A 9 -3.43 18.57 2.39
N VAL A 10 -3.52 19.89 2.26
CA VAL A 10 -2.37 20.80 2.35
C VAL A 10 -2.75 21.90 3.34
N GLY A 11 -1.85 22.22 4.25
CA GLY A 11 -2.08 23.23 5.29
C GLY A 11 -1.05 23.14 6.40
N VAL A 12 -1.21 24.01 7.40
CA VAL A 12 -0.43 23.96 8.65
C VAL A 12 -1.30 23.30 9.71
N TYR A 13 -0.93 22.10 10.12
CA TYR A 13 -1.61 21.36 11.17
C TYR A 13 -0.76 21.34 12.42
N ARG A 14 -1.34 21.73 13.56
CA ARG A 14 -0.64 21.81 14.84
C ARG A 14 -1.53 21.29 15.96
N ALA A 15 -0.91 20.65 16.95
CA ALA A 15 -1.60 20.10 18.11
C ALA A 15 -2.32 21.16 18.98
N ASP A 16 -2.00 22.44 18.82
CA ASP A 16 -2.60 23.57 19.54
C ASP A 16 -3.58 24.39 18.68
N ILE A 17 -3.92 23.93 17.48
CA ILE A 17 -4.95 24.53 16.61
C ILE A 17 -6.07 23.51 16.46
N LYS A 18 -7.32 23.91 16.71
CA LYS A 18 -8.48 23.01 16.57
C LYS A 18 -8.76 22.71 15.10
N GLU A 19 -9.19 21.48 14.85
CA GLU A 19 -9.67 21.02 13.56
C GLU A 19 -11.10 20.49 13.69
N THR A 20 -11.85 20.55 12.60
CA THR A 20 -13.20 20.00 12.52
C THR A 20 -13.17 18.58 11.93
N PHE A 21 -13.52 17.60 12.75
CA PHE A 21 -13.60 16.20 12.40
C PHE A 21 -15.00 15.82 11.93
N GLN A 22 -15.08 14.92 10.93
CA GLN A 22 -16.34 14.38 10.39
C GLN A 22 -16.37 12.87 10.60
N LEU A 23 -16.78 12.47 11.80
CA LEU A 23 -16.71 11.09 12.28
C LEU A 23 -17.86 10.25 11.71
N GLU A 24 -17.56 9.05 11.24
CA GLU A 24 -18.52 8.10 10.70
C GLU A 24 -19.00 7.12 11.78
N PRO A 25 -20.29 7.13 12.15
CA PRO A 25 -20.81 6.24 13.18
C PRO A 25 -20.57 4.76 12.90
N SER A 26 -20.62 4.32 11.64
CA SER A 26 -20.39 2.91 11.29
C SER A 26 -18.95 2.44 11.53
N ALA A 27 -17.95 3.35 11.47
CA ALA A 27 -16.57 3.03 11.81
C ALA A 27 -16.40 2.85 13.33
N PHE A 28 -17.04 3.70 14.12
CA PHE A 28 -17.05 3.57 15.59
C PHE A 28 -17.77 2.30 16.03
N GLN A 29 -18.85 1.90 15.35
CA GLN A 29 -19.48 0.60 15.59
C GLN A 29 -18.50 -0.56 15.34
N THR A 30 -17.71 -0.47 14.27
CA THR A 30 -16.69 -1.50 13.96
C THR A 30 -15.62 -1.55 15.05
N LEU A 31 -15.09 -0.39 15.47
CA LEU A 31 -14.14 -0.30 16.58
C LEU A 31 -14.68 -0.90 17.87
N LEU A 32 -15.93 -0.60 18.22
CA LEU A 32 -16.59 -1.14 19.41
C LEU A 32 -16.75 -2.67 19.34
N ASN A 33 -17.18 -3.18 18.19
CA ASN A 33 -17.36 -4.63 18.00
C ASN A 33 -16.02 -5.39 18.06
N ASP A 34 -14.97 -4.82 17.47
CA ASP A 34 -13.67 -5.46 17.34
C ASP A 34 -12.73 -5.13 18.51
N LEU A 35 -13.13 -4.27 19.46
CA LEU A 35 -12.29 -3.75 20.54
C LEU A 35 -11.60 -4.89 21.32
N LYS A 36 -12.40 -5.84 21.82
CA LYS A 36 -11.87 -6.97 22.59
C LYS A 36 -10.89 -7.81 21.75
N GLY A 37 -11.28 -8.15 20.52
CA GLY A 37 -10.43 -8.95 19.62
C GLY A 37 -9.12 -8.24 19.27
N THR A 38 -9.16 -6.91 19.14
CA THR A 38 -7.98 -6.09 18.86
C THR A 38 -7.03 -6.04 20.05
N VAL A 39 -7.54 -5.85 21.27
CA VAL A 39 -6.73 -5.88 22.50
C VAL A 39 -6.15 -7.27 22.75
N ASP A 40 -6.94 -8.33 22.54
CA ASP A 40 -6.46 -9.72 22.63
C ASP A 40 -5.32 -9.98 21.66
N PHE A 41 -5.45 -9.53 20.41
CA PHE A 41 -4.42 -9.64 19.39
C PHE A 41 -3.16 -8.87 19.78
N PHE A 42 -3.30 -7.62 20.24
CA PHE A 42 -2.17 -6.80 20.70
C PHE A 42 -1.38 -7.52 21.81
N LEU A 43 -2.07 -8.01 22.84
CA LEU A 43 -1.41 -8.67 23.97
C LEU A 43 -0.76 -10.00 23.57
N THR A 44 -1.51 -10.86 22.87
CA THR A 44 -1.07 -12.24 22.60
C THR A 44 -0.13 -12.34 21.40
N GLU A 45 -0.34 -11.54 20.35
CA GLU A 45 0.43 -11.62 19.11
C GLU A 45 1.56 -10.60 19.03
N GLU A 46 1.37 -9.37 19.49
CA GLU A 46 2.39 -8.32 19.38
C GLU A 46 3.31 -8.31 20.60
N GLU A 47 2.74 -8.25 21.81
CA GLU A 47 3.51 -8.20 23.05
C GLU A 47 3.92 -9.59 23.58
N LYS A 48 3.32 -10.67 23.05
CA LYS A 48 3.57 -12.05 23.48
C LYS A 48 3.34 -12.26 24.98
N VAL A 49 2.37 -11.54 25.54
CA VAL A 49 1.90 -11.62 26.92
C VAL A 49 0.66 -12.49 26.98
N LYS A 50 0.54 -13.30 28.03
CA LYS A 50 -0.68 -14.07 28.24
C LYS A 50 -1.73 -13.19 28.90
N LEU A 51 -2.99 -13.34 28.48
CA LEU A 51 -4.10 -12.56 29.01
C LEU A 51 -4.28 -12.74 30.53
N GLU A 52 -3.93 -13.92 31.06
CA GLU A 52 -3.98 -14.22 32.50
C GLU A 52 -3.04 -13.38 33.35
N ASP A 53 -1.98 -12.82 32.76
CA ASP A 53 -0.98 -12.01 33.46
C ASP A 53 -1.32 -10.51 33.46
N VAL A 54 -2.45 -10.09 32.86
CA VAL A 54 -2.83 -8.69 32.68
C VAL A 54 -3.87 -8.27 33.71
N GLU A 55 -3.44 -7.48 34.71
CA GLU A 55 -4.28 -7.09 35.85
C GLU A 55 -5.36 -6.05 35.49
N ASN A 56 -5.09 -5.15 34.54
CA ASN A 56 -5.94 -4.01 34.19
C ASN A 56 -6.73 -4.21 32.89
N TYR A 57 -6.91 -5.45 32.44
CA TYR A 57 -7.50 -5.77 31.13
C TYR A 57 -8.93 -5.22 30.99
N ASP A 58 -9.83 -5.56 31.92
CA ASP A 58 -11.23 -5.15 31.87
C ASP A 58 -11.39 -3.64 32.05
N ASP A 59 -10.58 -3.02 32.91
CA ASP A 59 -10.59 -1.57 33.14
C ASP A 59 -10.21 -0.79 31.88
N ILE A 60 -9.19 -1.26 31.15
CA ILE A 60 -8.75 -0.62 29.90
C ILE A 60 -9.79 -0.82 28.80
N LEU A 61 -10.40 -2.00 28.69
CA LEU A 61 -11.49 -2.23 27.73
C LEU A 61 -12.67 -1.28 27.98
N ALA A 62 -13.11 -1.18 29.23
CA ALA A 62 -14.22 -0.29 29.61
C ALA A 62 -13.87 1.19 29.38
N LEU A 63 -12.63 1.58 29.66
CA LEU A 63 -12.14 2.94 29.39
C LEU A 63 -12.18 3.27 27.89
N VAL A 64 -11.60 2.40 27.05
CA VAL A 64 -11.56 2.63 25.59
C VAL A 64 -12.96 2.61 25.00
N GLU A 65 -13.82 1.66 25.40
CA GLU A 65 -15.22 1.62 24.97
C GLU A 65 -15.94 2.94 25.30
N LYS A 66 -15.80 3.40 26.54
CA LYS A 66 -16.40 4.67 26.98
C LYS A 66 -15.89 5.83 26.15
N THR A 67 -14.58 5.96 25.94
CA THR A 67 -13.99 7.04 25.14
C THR A 67 -14.49 7.04 23.69
N LEU A 68 -14.63 5.86 23.07
CA LEU A 68 -15.20 5.73 21.73
C LEU A 68 -16.67 6.20 21.68
N ARG A 69 -17.49 5.78 22.65
CA ARG A 69 -18.92 6.19 22.72
C ARG A 69 -19.08 7.68 23.03
N ASP A 70 -18.25 8.22 23.93
CA ASP A 70 -18.28 9.66 24.24
C ASP A 70 -17.95 10.49 22.98
N LEU A 71 -17.02 10.02 22.15
CA LEU A 71 -16.63 10.68 20.92
C LEU A 71 -17.69 10.53 19.81
N CYS A 72 -18.20 9.32 19.57
CA CYS A 72 -19.23 9.04 18.58
C CYS A 72 -19.97 7.72 18.90
N ASP A 73 -21.10 7.81 19.60
CA ASP A 73 -21.98 6.68 19.90
C ASP A 73 -22.91 6.35 18.72
N PRO A 74 -22.74 5.18 18.06
CA PRO A 74 -23.56 4.82 16.90
C PRO A 74 -25.06 4.71 17.21
N GLU A 75 -25.43 4.27 18.42
CA GLU A 75 -26.83 4.05 18.81
C GLU A 75 -27.56 5.38 19.06
N LYS A 76 -26.87 6.33 19.70
CA LYS A 76 -27.39 7.69 19.89
C LYS A 76 -27.57 8.41 18.56
N VAL A 77 -26.60 8.28 17.65
CA VAL A 77 -26.71 8.87 16.31
C VAL A 77 -27.89 8.26 15.54
N ALA A 78 -28.05 6.93 15.57
CA ALA A 78 -29.18 6.26 14.92
C ALA A 78 -30.53 6.74 15.47
N THR A 79 -30.64 6.89 16.80
CA THR A 79 -31.83 7.42 17.47
C THR A 79 -32.14 8.85 17.06
N GLN A 80 -31.13 9.72 17.02
CA GLN A 80 -31.27 11.13 16.61
C GLN A 80 -31.69 11.24 15.12
N VAL A 81 -31.08 10.43 14.24
CA VAL A 81 -31.46 10.38 12.81
C VAL A 81 -32.89 9.85 12.63
N GLY A 82 -33.29 8.83 13.39
CA GLY A 82 -34.65 8.31 13.40
C GLY A 82 -35.68 9.40 13.73
N ARG A 83 -35.43 10.20 14.76
CA ARG A 83 -36.29 11.35 15.12
C ARG A 83 -36.37 12.39 14.00
N LEU A 84 -35.24 12.76 13.39
CA LEU A 84 -35.17 13.71 12.27
C LEU A 84 -36.00 13.25 11.05
N SER A 85 -36.06 11.94 10.79
CA SER A 85 -36.86 11.38 9.69
C SER A 85 -38.37 11.39 9.94
N GLN A 86 -38.81 11.48 11.20
CA GLN A 86 -40.23 11.44 11.60
C GLN A 86 -40.85 12.82 11.83
N THR A 87 -40.05 13.88 11.96
CA THR A 87 -40.54 15.25 12.15
C THR A 87 -40.87 15.96 10.83
N SER A 88 -42.14 16.32 10.62
CA SER A 88 -42.52 17.28 9.56
C SER A 88 -42.01 18.70 9.88
N PRO A 89 -41.73 19.56 8.88
CA PRO A 89 -41.08 20.87 9.07
C PRO A 89 -41.79 21.83 10.05
N SER A 90 -43.07 21.59 10.33
CA SER A 90 -43.94 22.48 11.11
C SER A 90 -43.90 22.25 12.64
N LYS A 91 -43.17 21.25 13.16
CA LYS A 91 -43.07 20.99 14.62
C LYS A 91 -41.67 21.08 15.23
N ALA A 92 -40.65 21.38 14.43
CA ALA A 92 -39.25 21.37 14.88
C ALA A 92 -38.89 22.49 15.89
N ALA A 93 -39.72 23.54 16.02
CA ALA A 93 -39.42 24.70 16.86
C ALA A 93 -39.86 24.55 18.34
N ALA A 94 -40.46 23.43 18.75
CA ALA A 94 -41.12 23.31 20.07
C ALA A 94 -40.56 22.21 20.99
N GLN A 95 -39.47 21.53 20.63
CA GLN A 95 -38.78 20.59 21.53
C GLN A 95 -37.39 21.14 21.83
N GLY A 96 -37.16 21.49 23.09
CA GLY A 96 -35.89 22.05 23.56
C GLY A 96 -34.72 21.15 23.19
N ALA A 97 -33.59 21.77 22.86
CA ALA A 97 -32.33 21.07 22.60
C ALA A 97 -31.93 20.26 23.84
N GLU A 98 -31.98 18.92 23.74
CA GLU A 98 -31.32 18.05 24.72
C GLU A 98 -29.81 18.39 24.72
N GLN A 99 -29.23 18.53 25.91
CA GLN A 99 -27.82 18.90 26.12
C GLN A 99 -26.81 17.92 25.50
N ASP A 100 -27.25 16.73 25.07
CA ASP A 100 -26.40 15.63 24.58
C ASP A 100 -26.59 15.31 23.08
N ALA A 101 -27.22 16.20 22.31
CA ALA A 101 -27.42 15.97 20.87
C ALA A 101 -26.13 16.20 20.06
N TYR A 102 -25.78 15.24 19.17
CA TYR A 102 -24.65 15.40 18.27
C TYR A 102 -24.93 16.46 17.19
N THR A 103 -23.91 17.20 16.79
CA THR A 103 -23.97 18.02 15.57
C THR A 103 -23.80 17.09 14.38
N LEU A 104 -24.86 16.85 13.61
CA LEU A 104 -24.85 15.92 12.48
C LEU A 104 -24.79 16.65 11.14
N LYS A 105 -24.03 16.10 10.19
CA LYS A 105 -23.98 16.56 8.80
C LYS A 105 -24.25 15.40 7.86
N LEU A 106 -25.21 15.56 6.94
CA LEU A 106 -25.43 14.59 5.88
C LEU A 106 -24.30 14.72 4.84
N VAL A 107 -23.57 13.63 4.60
CA VAL A 107 -22.52 13.55 3.59
C VAL A 107 -22.90 12.52 2.55
N GLU A 108 -22.95 12.95 1.29
CA GLU A 108 -23.17 12.09 0.14
C GLU A 108 -21.84 11.62 -0.44
N TYR A 109 -21.75 10.34 -0.77
CA TYR A 109 -20.54 9.73 -1.33
C TYR A 109 -20.90 8.62 -2.34
N GLU A 110 -19.99 8.35 -3.28
CA GLU A 110 -20.15 7.28 -4.26
C GLU A 110 -19.47 6.00 -3.76
N VAL A 111 -20.22 4.91 -3.67
CA VAL A 111 -19.67 3.56 -3.41
C VAL A 111 -19.75 2.74 -4.70
N ILE A 112 -18.69 2.00 -4.99
CA ILE A 112 -18.69 1.02 -6.07
C ILE A 112 -19.16 -0.31 -5.49
N GLU A 113 -20.40 -0.71 -5.74
CA GLU A 113 -20.92 -2.01 -5.29
C GLU A 113 -20.57 -3.14 -6.28
N GLY A 114 -19.85 -4.15 -5.78
CA GLY A 114 -19.45 -5.36 -6.49
C GLY A 114 -18.48 -6.21 -5.65
N ARG A 115 -18.47 -7.54 -5.82
CA ARG A 115 -17.49 -8.41 -5.12
C ARG A 115 -16.08 -7.94 -5.49
N GLY A 116 -15.24 -7.70 -4.48
CA GLY A 116 -13.83 -7.30 -4.61
C GLY A 116 -12.99 -8.34 -5.34
N GLY A 117 -13.18 -8.41 -6.65
CA GLY A 117 -12.41 -9.18 -7.60
C GLY A 117 -12.31 -8.35 -8.88
N VAL A 118 -11.14 -8.45 -9.51
CA VAL A 118 -10.63 -7.75 -10.70
C VAL A 118 -11.54 -7.75 -11.95
N LYS A 119 -12.77 -8.29 -11.88
CA LYS A 119 -13.74 -8.33 -12.98
C LYS A 119 -15.14 -7.87 -12.56
N SER A 120 -15.31 -6.58 -12.29
CA SER A 120 -16.58 -5.92 -12.56
C SER A 120 -16.43 -4.42 -12.35
N GLY A 121 -16.75 -3.63 -13.37
CA GLY A 121 -17.16 -2.25 -13.16
C GLY A 121 -18.39 -2.27 -12.24
N GLY A 122 -18.15 -2.09 -10.94
CA GLY A 122 -19.21 -2.04 -9.96
C GLY A 122 -20.12 -0.86 -10.27
N LYS A 123 -21.41 -1.02 -10.01
CA LYS A 123 -22.36 0.07 -10.18
C LYS A 123 -21.98 1.13 -9.15
N LYS A 124 -21.70 2.36 -9.61
CA LYS A 124 -21.55 3.51 -8.71
C LYS A 124 -22.92 3.79 -8.10
N VAL A 125 -23.06 3.54 -6.81
CA VAL A 125 -24.25 3.83 -6.02
C VAL A 125 -23.94 5.05 -5.18
N LYS A 126 -24.78 6.09 -5.30
CA LYS A 126 -24.73 7.23 -4.39
C LYS A 126 -25.33 6.79 -3.05
N LYS A 127 -24.52 6.86 -2.00
CA LYS A 127 -24.95 6.66 -0.61
C LYS A 127 -24.86 7.98 0.13
N ALA A 128 -25.59 8.08 1.23
CA ALA A 128 -25.49 9.20 2.14
C ALA A 128 -25.38 8.64 3.57
N SER A 129 -24.51 9.23 4.38
CA SER A 129 -24.42 8.93 5.81
C SER A 129 -24.37 10.23 6.61
N TYR A 130 -24.93 10.20 7.81
CA TYR A 130 -24.79 11.29 8.77
C TYR A 130 -23.44 11.14 9.48
N ARG A 131 -22.62 12.19 9.44
CA ARG A 131 -21.35 12.30 10.16
C ARG A 131 -21.54 13.11 11.42
N VAL A 132 -20.88 12.70 12.51
CA VAL A 132 -20.77 13.50 13.72
C VAL A 132 -19.68 14.55 13.50
N ILE A 133 -20.06 15.83 13.62
CA ILE A 133 -19.15 16.96 13.52
C ILE A 133 -18.61 17.25 14.92
N LYS A 134 -17.28 17.18 15.05
CA LYS A 134 -16.60 17.45 16.30
C LYS A 134 -15.43 18.41 16.06
N ASP A 135 -15.45 19.55 16.75
CA ASP A 135 -14.26 20.38 16.86
C ASP A 135 -13.41 19.87 18.04
N ASP A 136 -12.14 19.56 17.76
CA ASP A 136 -11.18 19.12 18.77
C ASP A 136 -9.75 19.51 18.37
N PHE A 137 -8.81 19.47 19.31
CA PHE A 137 -7.40 19.54 18.99
C PHE A 137 -6.95 18.23 18.32
N PRO A 138 -6.02 18.26 17.35
CA PRO A 138 -5.57 17.06 16.66
C PRO A 138 -4.40 16.37 17.36
N LEU A 139 -4.39 15.05 17.33
CA LEU A 139 -3.21 14.21 17.49
C LEU A 139 -2.63 13.92 16.11
N ILE A 140 -1.37 14.27 15.89
CA ILE A 140 -0.69 14.08 14.59
C ILE A 140 0.04 12.74 14.64
N TYR A 141 -0.44 11.76 13.87
CA TYR A 141 0.12 10.42 13.82
C TYR A 141 0.67 10.09 12.43
N HIS A 142 1.73 9.27 12.43
CA HIS A 142 2.24 8.58 11.25
C HIS A 142 2.10 7.07 11.47
N LEU A 143 1.23 6.44 10.69
CA LEU A 143 0.99 5.00 10.72
C LEU A 143 1.76 4.36 9.56
N ASP A 144 2.69 3.46 9.85
CA ASP A 144 3.60 2.84 8.87
C ASP A 144 3.60 1.32 9.01
N VAL A 145 3.40 0.61 7.90
CA VAL A 145 3.47 -0.85 7.89
C VAL A 145 4.93 -1.32 7.86
N GLY A 146 5.42 -1.76 9.00
CA GLY A 146 6.79 -2.28 9.14
C GLY A 146 7.14 -3.36 8.12
N ALA A 147 8.04 -3.03 7.17
CA ALA A 147 8.50 -3.93 6.12
C ALA A 147 7.34 -4.54 5.30
N MET A 148 6.44 -3.69 4.82
CA MET A 148 5.22 -4.06 4.09
C MET A 148 5.44 -5.11 2.99
N TYR A 149 6.22 -4.80 1.95
CA TYR A 149 6.42 -5.72 0.81
C TYR A 149 7.07 -7.05 1.18
N PRO A 150 8.14 -7.10 2.00
CA PRO A 150 8.65 -8.36 2.52
C PRO A 150 7.60 -9.19 3.25
N ASN A 151 6.77 -8.58 4.10
CA ASN A 151 5.73 -9.30 4.81
C ASN A 151 4.61 -9.78 3.86
N ILE A 152 4.23 -9.00 2.84
CA ILE A 152 3.30 -9.45 1.78
C ILE A 152 3.87 -10.66 1.03
N ILE A 153 5.16 -10.63 0.71
CA ILE A 153 5.87 -11.76 0.08
C ILE A 153 5.78 -13.02 0.94
N LEU A 154 6.05 -12.89 2.24
CA LEU A 154 6.04 -14.02 3.18
C LEU A 154 4.63 -14.57 3.42
N SER A 155 3.65 -13.71 3.68
CA SER A 155 2.26 -14.09 3.97
C SER A 155 1.55 -14.77 2.79
N ASN A 156 1.95 -14.43 1.55
CA ASN A 156 1.38 -15.01 0.34
C ASN A 156 2.32 -16.04 -0.34
N ARG A 157 3.47 -16.33 0.29
CA ARG A 157 4.51 -17.24 -0.21
C ARG A 157 4.94 -16.91 -1.65
N LEU A 158 5.11 -15.62 -1.93
CA LEU A 158 5.40 -15.12 -3.27
C LEU A 158 6.86 -15.33 -3.62
N GLN A 159 7.10 -16.00 -4.74
CA GLN A 159 8.43 -16.13 -5.31
C GLN A 159 8.31 -16.37 -6.82
N PRO A 160 9.33 -16.01 -7.62
CA PRO A 160 9.24 -16.07 -9.08
C PRO A 160 8.86 -17.45 -9.62
N ALA A 161 9.48 -18.51 -9.07
CA ALA A 161 9.23 -19.89 -9.46
C ALA A 161 7.84 -20.40 -9.06
N ALA A 162 7.19 -19.80 -8.06
CA ALA A 162 5.86 -20.23 -7.61
C ALA A 162 4.73 -19.68 -8.49
N ILE A 163 5.00 -18.74 -9.40
CA ILE A 163 3.98 -18.21 -10.31
C ILE A 163 3.89 -19.12 -11.53
N VAL A 164 2.90 -20.00 -11.50
CA VAL A 164 2.77 -21.09 -12.47
C VAL A 164 1.76 -20.76 -13.56
N SER A 165 2.04 -21.21 -14.78
CA SER A 165 1.04 -21.20 -15.85
C SER A 165 -0.02 -22.27 -15.63
N LYS A 166 -1.16 -22.16 -16.30
CA LYS A 166 -2.23 -23.16 -16.22
C LYS A 166 -1.73 -24.52 -16.73
N GLU A 167 -0.96 -24.52 -17.81
CA GLU A 167 -0.39 -25.71 -18.45
C GLU A 167 0.59 -26.41 -17.51
N PHE A 168 1.50 -25.67 -16.88
CA PHE A 168 2.45 -26.22 -15.90
C PHE A 168 1.73 -26.75 -14.66
N CYS A 169 0.72 -26.03 -14.16
CA CYS A 169 -0.06 -26.48 -13.02
C CYS A 169 -0.85 -27.74 -13.36
N ASN A 170 -1.33 -27.87 -14.61
CA ASN A 170 -2.11 -29.03 -15.04
C ASN A 170 -1.30 -30.32 -15.14
N SER A 171 -0.01 -30.23 -15.48
CA SER A 171 0.90 -31.38 -15.55
C SER A 171 1.46 -31.81 -14.18
N CYS A 172 1.23 -31.02 -13.13
CA CYS A 172 1.71 -31.32 -11.79
C CYS A 172 0.97 -32.52 -11.19
N SER A 173 1.70 -33.44 -10.55
CA SER A 173 1.13 -34.59 -9.83
C SER A 173 0.21 -34.19 -8.67
N TYR A 174 0.33 -32.95 -8.19
CA TYR A 174 -0.51 -32.39 -7.13
C TYR A 174 -1.67 -31.54 -7.65
N ASN A 175 -1.99 -31.62 -8.95
CA ASN A 175 -3.12 -30.94 -9.58
C ASN A 175 -4.48 -31.57 -9.19
N ASP A 176 -4.74 -31.65 -7.90
CA ASP A 176 -6.00 -32.15 -7.33
C ASP A 176 -6.60 -31.08 -6.40
N PRO A 177 -7.91 -30.80 -6.46
CA PRO A 177 -8.57 -29.82 -5.59
C PRO A 177 -8.34 -30.05 -4.09
N SER A 178 -8.16 -31.30 -3.64
CA SER A 178 -7.89 -31.64 -2.24
C SER A 178 -6.58 -31.05 -1.71
N ASN A 179 -5.59 -30.85 -2.59
CA ASN A 179 -4.27 -30.33 -2.20
C ASN A 179 -4.29 -28.85 -1.81
N ARG A 180 -5.35 -28.09 -2.16
CA ARG A 180 -5.54 -26.66 -1.80
C ARG A 180 -4.28 -25.79 -1.99
N CYS A 181 -3.48 -26.10 -3.00
CA CYS A 181 -2.15 -25.50 -3.19
C CYS A 181 -2.15 -24.29 -4.14
N LYS A 182 -3.28 -23.97 -4.77
CA LYS A 182 -3.40 -22.89 -5.75
C LYS A 182 -3.95 -21.65 -5.06
N ARG A 183 -3.13 -20.60 -4.95
CA ARG A 183 -3.58 -19.29 -4.44
C ARG A 183 -3.71 -18.31 -5.61
N PRO A 184 -4.93 -18.01 -6.09
CA PRO A 184 -5.13 -16.99 -7.11
C PRO A 184 -4.86 -15.62 -6.50
N MET A 185 -4.08 -14.79 -7.19
CA MET A 185 -3.73 -13.45 -6.74
C MET A 185 -3.91 -12.46 -7.89
N ASP A 186 -4.60 -11.38 -7.56
CA ASP A 186 -4.92 -10.28 -8.46
C ASP A 186 -3.75 -9.29 -8.57
N TRP A 187 -3.56 -8.73 -9.76
CA TRP A 187 -2.60 -7.66 -10.00
C TRP A 187 -2.96 -6.85 -11.24
N LYS A 188 -2.42 -5.65 -11.36
CA LYS A 188 -2.72 -4.75 -12.48
C LYS A 188 -1.50 -4.49 -13.35
N TRP A 189 -1.58 -4.90 -14.61
CA TRP A 189 -0.60 -4.59 -15.63
C TRP A 189 -0.81 -3.18 -16.17
N ARG A 190 0.28 -2.46 -16.44
CA ARG A 190 0.27 -1.15 -17.12
C ARG A 190 1.22 -1.22 -18.31
N GLY A 191 0.70 -0.96 -19.50
CA GLY A 191 1.49 -0.78 -20.72
C GLY A 191 1.49 0.68 -21.15
N GLU A 192 2.66 1.20 -21.54
CA GLU A 192 2.75 2.47 -22.25
C GLU A 192 3.06 2.20 -23.71
N LEU A 193 2.03 2.29 -24.54
CA LEU A 193 2.11 1.97 -25.97
C LEU A 193 2.15 3.25 -26.79
N TYR A 194 2.87 3.23 -27.90
CA TYR A 194 2.78 4.30 -28.90
C TYR A 194 1.37 4.35 -29.51
N MET A 195 0.96 5.53 -29.96
CA MET A 195 -0.36 5.69 -30.61
C MET A 195 -0.43 4.98 -31.97
N ALA A 196 0.72 4.82 -32.65
CA ALA A 196 0.81 4.12 -33.92
C ALA A 196 0.26 2.69 -33.82
N THR A 197 -0.65 2.35 -34.72
CA THR A 197 -1.21 1.01 -34.83
C THR A 197 -0.21 0.06 -35.47
N ARG A 198 -0.51 -1.25 -35.43
CA ARG A 198 0.31 -2.27 -36.10
C ARG A 198 0.45 -2.00 -37.61
N ALA A 199 -0.57 -1.42 -38.25
CA ALA A 199 -0.53 -1.07 -39.67
C ALA A 199 0.42 0.11 -39.93
N ASP A 200 0.37 1.14 -39.08
CA ASP A 200 1.27 2.30 -39.19
C ASP A 200 2.74 1.89 -39.01
N VAL A 201 3.01 1.07 -37.98
CA VAL A 201 4.37 0.57 -37.73
C VAL A 201 4.90 -0.21 -38.93
N ARG A 202 4.07 -1.04 -39.58
CA ARG A 202 4.45 -1.74 -40.82
C ARG A 202 4.74 -0.78 -41.96
N SER A 203 3.90 0.23 -42.16
CA SER A 203 4.13 1.26 -43.19
C SER A 203 5.43 2.02 -42.95
N ILE A 204 5.71 2.37 -41.70
CA ILE A 204 6.96 3.03 -41.29
C ILE A 204 8.16 2.15 -41.60
N ILE A 205 8.12 0.87 -41.24
CA ILE A 205 9.21 -0.09 -41.53
C ILE A 205 9.46 -0.19 -43.04
N ASN A 206 8.41 -0.33 -43.85
CA ASN A 206 8.55 -0.37 -45.30
C ASN A 206 9.20 0.90 -45.88
N GLU A 207 8.86 2.07 -45.34
CA GLU A 207 9.48 3.34 -45.76
C GLU A 207 10.95 3.42 -45.33
N MET A 208 11.32 2.80 -44.21
CA MET A 208 12.69 2.73 -43.71
C MET A 208 13.56 1.74 -44.49
N GLU A 209 12.95 0.69 -45.03
CA GLU A 209 13.61 -0.30 -45.89
C GLU A 209 13.93 0.22 -47.30
N ASN A 210 13.54 1.45 -47.63
CA ASN A 210 13.85 2.07 -48.90
C ASN A 210 15.37 2.13 -49.16
N GLU A 211 15.80 1.58 -50.30
CA GLU A 211 17.21 1.46 -50.68
C GLU A 211 17.99 2.78 -50.75
N LYS A 212 17.29 3.92 -50.84
CA LYS A 212 17.91 5.24 -50.86
C LYS A 212 18.23 5.78 -49.47
N ARG A 213 17.60 5.26 -48.41
CA ARG A 213 17.85 5.69 -47.04
C ARG A 213 19.15 5.09 -46.50
N ARG A 214 19.80 5.86 -45.62
CA ARG A 214 21.03 5.47 -44.94
C ARG A 214 20.91 5.80 -43.46
N TYR A 215 21.46 4.93 -42.62
CA TYR A 215 21.36 5.00 -41.17
C TYR A 215 22.74 4.94 -40.54
N ASN A 216 22.88 5.55 -39.37
CA ASN A 216 24.13 5.51 -38.63
C ASN A 216 24.31 4.12 -38.02
N HIS A 217 25.42 3.48 -38.35
CA HIS A 217 25.87 2.24 -37.75
C HIS A 217 27.17 2.50 -37.01
N LYS A 218 27.27 2.03 -35.76
CA LYS A 218 28.47 2.18 -34.96
C LYS A 218 29.20 0.84 -34.87
N ASP A 219 30.39 0.78 -35.44
CA ASP A 219 31.26 -0.38 -35.32
C ASP A 219 31.65 -0.59 -33.84
N ARG A 220 31.61 -1.84 -33.37
CA ARG A 220 31.85 -2.17 -31.96
C ARG A 220 33.33 -2.12 -31.60
N ASP A 221 34.21 -2.42 -32.55
CA ASP A 221 35.64 -2.60 -32.32
C ASP A 221 36.40 -1.30 -32.58
N THR A 222 36.04 -0.56 -33.63
CA THR A 222 36.69 0.73 -33.97
C THR A 222 35.95 1.93 -33.38
N GLY A 223 34.66 1.79 -33.05
CA GLY A 223 33.81 2.89 -32.57
C GLY A 223 33.43 3.90 -33.65
N GLU A 224 33.83 3.68 -34.91
CA GLU A 224 33.54 4.55 -36.04
C GLU A 224 32.06 4.51 -36.43
N ILE A 225 31.51 5.66 -36.84
CA ILE A 225 30.11 5.77 -37.26
C ILE A 225 30.06 5.86 -38.79
N THR A 226 29.51 4.84 -39.43
CA THR A 226 29.32 4.79 -40.89
C THR A 226 27.84 4.87 -41.26
N ARG A 227 27.55 5.23 -42.51
CA ARG A 227 26.17 5.32 -43.03
C ARG A 227 25.83 4.12 -43.91
N VAL A 228 25.09 3.17 -43.36
CA VAL A 228 24.78 1.87 -43.98
C VAL A 228 23.30 1.75 -44.36
N ARG A 229 22.93 0.70 -45.10
CA ARG A 229 21.52 0.41 -45.42
C ARG A 229 20.79 -0.23 -44.23
N TRP A 230 19.46 -0.29 -44.31
CA TRP A 230 18.61 -0.89 -43.27
C TRP A 230 18.99 -2.34 -42.94
N SER A 231 19.33 -3.14 -43.95
CA SER A 231 19.70 -4.55 -43.82
C SER A 231 20.99 -4.79 -43.03
N GLU A 232 21.87 -3.78 -42.98
CA GLU A 232 23.19 -3.85 -42.35
C GLU A 232 23.15 -3.44 -40.87
N LEU A 233 22.05 -2.81 -40.43
CA LEU A 233 21.88 -2.38 -39.03
C LEU A 233 21.69 -3.57 -38.09
N TRP A 234 22.29 -3.47 -36.91
CA TRP A 234 22.04 -4.43 -35.84
C TRP A 234 20.63 -4.29 -35.27
N GLU A 235 20.12 -5.34 -34.65
CA GLU A 235 18.76 -5.37 -34.10
C GLU A 235 18.49 -4.22 -33.11
N LYS A 236 19.49 -3.88 -32.28
CA LYS A 236 19.40 -2.75 -31.33
C LYS A 236 19.29 -1.40 -32.06
N GLU A 237 20.05 -1.21 -33.12
CA GLU A 237 20.05 0.01 -33.94
C GLU A 237 18.74 0.13 -34.71
N ARG A 238 18.29 -0.96 -35.35
CA ARG A 238 16.97 -1.04 -36.02
C ARG A 238 15.84 -0.70 -35.07
N THR A 239 15.86 -1.28 -33.86
CA THR A 239 14.86 -0.99 -32.82
C THR A 239 14.86 0.47 -32.42
N ALA A 240 16.04 1.08 -32.27
CA ALA A 240 16.16 2.50 -31.92
C ALA A 240 15.60 3.41 -33.03
N GLU A 241 15.92 3.14 -34.29
CA GLU A 241 15.43 3.91 -35.43
C GLU A 241 13.92 3.72 -35.64
N ILE A 242 13.38 2.51 -35.51
CA ILE A 242 11.92 2.27 -35.52
C ILE A 242 11.26 3.05 -34.40
N THR A 243 11.79 2.97 -33.17
CA THR A 243 11.20 3.64 -32.01
C THR A 243 11.17 5.16 -32.22
N LYS A 244 12.22 5.73 -32.82
CA LYS A 244 12.30 7.15 -33.17
C LYS A 244 11.26 7.53 -34.24
N ALA A 245 11.16 6.75 -35.32
CA ALA A 245 10.20 7.00 -36.39
C ALA A 245 8.74 6.87 -35.90
N VAL A 246 8.44 5.81 -35.15
CA VAL A 246 7.12 5.58 -34.53
C VAL A 246 6.75 6.70 -33.56
N ARG A 247 7.71 7.19 -32.76
CA ARG A 247 7.49 8.35 -31.87
C ARG A 247 7.10 9.60 -32.65
N GLN A 248 7.84 9.91 -33.72
CA GLN A 248 7.58 11.09 -34.56
C GLN A 248 6.23 10.97 -35.29
N PHE A 249 5.94 9.81 -35.86
CA PHE A 249 4.67 9.54 -36.51
C PHE A 249 3.51 9.65 -35.53
N SER A 250 3.63 9.07 -34.33
CA SER A 250 2.61 9.14 -33.29
C SER A 250 2.29 10.60 -32.92
N GLN A 251 3.33 11.42 -32.73
CA GLN A 251 3.15 12.85 -32.44
C GLN A 251 2.49 13.60 -33.60
N LYS A 252 2.85 13.30 -34.85
CA LYS A 252 2.37 14.04 -36.02
C LYS A 252 0.94 13.64 -36.41
N ALA A 253 0.65 12.34 -36.46
CA ALA A 253 -0.65 11.81 -36.88
C ALA A 253 -1.71 11.87 -35.77
N TYR A 254 -1.33 11.57 -34.52
CA TYR A 254 -2.28 11.46 -33.40
C TYR A 254 -2.17 12.60 -32.38
N ARG A 255 -1.25 13.56 -32.57
CA ARG A 255 -0.97 14.67 -31.62
C ARG A 255 -0.58 14.20 -30.21
N ARG A 256 -0.24 12.92 -30.07
CA ARG A 256 0.09 12.26 -28.80
C ARG A 256 1.10 11.15 -29.08
N VAL A 257 2.13 11.04 -28.24
CA VAL A 257 3.17 10.02 -28.44
C VAL A 257 2.73 8.64 -27.96
N LYS A 258 2.25 8.56 -26.72
CA LYS A 258 1.89 7.30 -26.07
C LYS A 258 0.54 7.39 -25.37
N SER A 259 -0.11 6.25 -25.24
CA SER A 259 -1.24 6.03 -24.35
C SER A 259 -0.88 4.98 -23.30
N SER A 260 -1.51 5.09 -22.12
CA SER A 260 -1.38 4.11 -21.06
C SER A 260 -2.60 3.20 -21.07
N ILE A 261 -2.36 1.89 -21.15
CA ILE A 261 -3.39 0.86 -21.03
C ILE A 261 -3.19 0.18 -19.68
N TYR A 262 -4.29 -0.05 -18.98
CA TYR A 262 -4.31 -0.78 -17.73
C TYR A 262 -5.11 -2.05 -17.94
N GLU A 263 -4.53 -3.17 -17.53
CA GLU A 263 -5.19 -4.47 -17.60
C GLU A 263 -5.15 -5.14 -16.25
N ASP A 264 -6.33 -5.52 -15.82
CA ASP A 264 -6.62 -6.28 -14.63
C ASP A 264 -6.28 -7.76 -14.91
N LYS A 265 -5.32 -8.30 -14.15
CA LYS A 265 -4.74 -9.64 -14.33
C LYS A 265 -4.90 -10.48 -13.07
N ASN A 266 -4.90 -11.78 -13.25
CA ASN A 266 -4.94 -12.77 -12.17
C ASN A 266 -3.93 -13.87 -12.49
N ASP A 267 -3.12 -14.26 -11.52
CA ASP A 267 -2.15 -15.33 -11.66
C ASP A 267 -2.19 -16.27 -10.45
N THR A 268 -1.81 -17.53 -10.65
CA THR A 268 -1.83 -18.55 -9.60
C THR A 268 -0.44 -18.69 -8.96
N VAL A 269 -0.41 -18.58 -7.63
CA VAL A 269 0.78 -18.82 -6.81
C VAL A 269 0.71 -20.23 -6.21
N CYS A 270 1.63 -21.11 -6.62
CA CYS A 270 1.78 -22.45 -6.09
C CYS A 270 2.33 -22.42 -4.65
N GLN A 271 1.51 -22.87 -3.70
CA GLN A 271 1.87 -22.92 -2.28
C GLN A 271 2.77 -24.13 -1.92
N ARG A 272 3.07 -25.02 -2.89
CA ARG A 272 3.90 -26.23 -2.71
C ARG A 272 5.31 -26.14 -3.33
N GLU A 273 5.58 -25.14 -4.17
CA GLU A 273 6.88 -24.97 -4.82
C GLU A 273 8.02 -24.87 -3.79
N ASN A 274 9.26 -25.27 -4.09
CA ASN A 274 10.38 -25.15 -3.15
C ASN A 274 10.56 -23.69 -2.67
N SER A 275 10.51 -23.42 -1.36
CA SER A 275 10.45 -22.07 -0.76
C SER A 275 11.78 -21.32 -0.63
N PHE A 276 12.88 -21.75 -1.27
CA PHE A 276 14.21 -21.17 -1.07
C PHE A 276 14.25 -19.62 -1.11
N TYR A 277 13.47 -18.99 -2.01
CA TYR A 277 13.41 -17.53 -2.13
C TYR A 277 12.71 -16.90 -0.92
N VAL A 278 11.51 -17.40 -0.58
CA VAL A 278 10.71 -16.96 0.57
C VAL A 278 11.48 -17.16 1.88
N ASP A 279 12.16 -18.29 2.03
CA ASP A 279 12.95 -18.61 3.22
C ASP A 279 14.16 -17.68 3.36
N THR A 280 14.77 -17.28 2.24
CA THR A 280 15.83 -16.27 2.22
C THR A 280 15.30 -14.90 2.68
N VAL A 281 14.14 -14.46 2.16
CA VAL A 281 13.50 -13.21 2.60
C VAL A 281 13.19 -13.24 4.09
N ARG A 282 12.64 -14.37 4.58
CA ARG A 282 12.32 -14.58 5.99
C ARG A 282 13.57 -14.45 6.86
N THR A 283 14.65 -15.13 6.46
CA THR A 283 15.93 -15.09 7.17
C THR A 283 16.48 -13.66 7.29
N PHE A 284 16.44 -12.87 6.21
CA PHE A 284 16.89 -11.47 6.24
C PHE A 284 16.01 -10.58 7.11
N ARG A 285 14.67 -10.77 7.06
CA ARG A 285 13.73 -10.04 7.90
C ARG A 285 13.98 -10.34 9.39
N ASP A 286 14.07 -11.61 9.74
CA ASP A 286 14.20 -12.04 11.14
C ASP A 286 15.56 -11.61 11.71
N ARG A 287 16.65 -11.68 10.91
CA ARG A 287 17.95 -11.09 11.28
C ARG A 287 17.86 -9.58 11.50
N ARG A 288 17.16 -8.84 10.64
CA ARG A 288 16.93 -7.40 10.83
C ARG A 288 16.22 -7.13 12.15
N TYR A 289 15.22 -7.92 12.52
CA TYR A 289 14.49 -7.75 13.77
C TYR A 289 15.38 -7.99 15.00
N VAL A 290 16.33 -8.92 14.93
CA VAL A 290 17.37 -9.06 15.97
C VAL A 290 18.15 -7.77 16.13
N PHE A 291 18.68 -7.20 15.04
CA PHE A 291 19.45 -5.95 15.12
C PHE A 291 18.59 -4.77 15.59
N LYS A 292 17.35 -4.63 15.08
CA LYS A 292 16.41 -3.59 15.50
C LYS A 292 16.11 -3.64 17.00
N ARG A 293 15.89 -4.85 17.55
CA ARG A 293 15.68 -5.02 19.01
C ARG A 293 16.93 -4.62 19.80
N LYS A 294 18.12 -5.04 19.37
CA LYS A 294 19.37 -4.65 20.01
C LYS A 294 19.60 -3.13 19.94
N THR A 295 19.28 -2.46 18.84
CA THR A 295 19.31 -0.99 18.77
C THR A 295 18.42 -0.36 19.85
N LYS A 296 17.19 -0.85 20.01
CA LYS A 296 16.27 -0.37 21.06
C LYS A 296 16.81 -0.61 22.47
N GLU A 297 17.37 -1.79 22.72
CA GLU A 297 17.99 -2.17 24.00
C GLU A 297 19.19 -1.26 24.34
N TRP A 298 20.10 -1.07 23.39
CA TRP A 298 21.29 -0.25 23.60
C TRP A 298 20.97 1.24 23.71
N ASN A 299 19.90 1.74 23.05
CA ASN A 299 19.40 3.09 23.29
C ASN A 299 18.93 3.27 24.75
N LYS A 300 18.19 2.32 25.30
CA LYS A 300 17.80 2.36 26.73
C LYS A 300 19.02 2.30 27.66
N ASN A 301 20.03 1.52 27.31
CA ASN A 301 21.27 1.44 28.09
C ASN A 301 22.06 2.76 28.02
N LEU A 302 22.04 3.43 26.86
CA LEU A 302 22.65 4.74 26.69
C LEU A 302 21.94 5.78 27.57
N GLU A 303 20.61 5.84 27.54
CA GLU A 303 19.81 6.73 28.42
C GLU A 303 20.19 6.54 29.90
N LYS A 304 20.22 5.29 30.37
CA LYS A 304 20.65 4.97 31.75
C LYS A 304 22.09 5.37 32.06
N ALA A 305 23.01 5.19 31.11
CA ALA A 305 24.41 5.59 31.29
C ALA A 305 24.56 7.12 31.34
N GLU A 306 23.73 7.86 30.61
CA GLU A 306 23.68 9.32 30.64
C GLU A 306 23.12 9.84 31.97
N GLU A 307 22.14 9.17 32.56
CA GLU A 307 21.60 9.48 33.89
C GLU A 307 22.63 9.26 35.02
N ILE A 308 23.40 8.16 34.94
CA ILE A 308 24.41 7.80 35.96
C ILE A 308 25.69 8.65 35.81
N GLY A 309 25.95 9.21 34.63
CA GLY A 309 27.15 10.01 34.36
C GLY A 309 28.44 9.20 34.16
N ASP A 310 28.32 7.89 33.87
CA ASP A 310 29.48 7.01 33.62
C ASP A 310 30.00 7.20 32.18
N ALA A 311 31.15 7.88 32.04
CA ALA A 311 31.74 8.20 30.75
C ALA A 311 32.14 6.96 29.94
N THR A 312 32.57 5.87 30.59
CA THR A 312 33.01 4.65 29.91
C THR A 312 31.82 3.89 29.35
N LYS A 313 30.78 3.67 30.15
CA LYS A 313 29.55 3.01 29.69
C LYS A 313 28.80 3.83 28.66
N LYS A 314 28.85 5.16 28.76
CA LYS A 314 28.28 6.04 27.75
C LYS A 314 28.95 5.87 26.39
N MET A 315 30.28 5.78 26.35
CA MET A 315 31.02 5.56 25.10
C MET A 315 30.69 4.19 24.49
N GLU A 316 30.74 3.13 25.29
CA GLU A 316 30.36 1.77 24.86
C GLU A 316 28.93 1.72 24.31
N ALA A 317 27.97 2.28 25.05
CA ALA A 317 26.57 2.27 24.63
C ALA A 317 26.36 3.04 23.31
N LYS A 318 27.04 4.18 23.11
CA LYS A 318 27.01 4.93 21.85
C LYS A 318 27.55 4.10 20.68
N ASP A 319 28.68 3.42 20.86
CA ASP A 319 29.28 2.60 19.81
C ASP A 319 28.37 1.42 19.44
N MET A 320 27.75 0.78 20.43
CA MET A 320 26.83 -0.32 20.21
C MET A 320 25.52 0.12 19.53
N VAL A 321 24.97 1.29 19.90
CA VAL A 321 23.84 1.90 19.19
C VAL A 321 24.18 2.12 17.72
N LEU A 322 25.33 2.75 17.43
CA LEU A 322 25.78 3.03 16.07
C LEU A 322 25.94 1.73 15.26
N LEU A 323 26.56 0.71 15.84
CA LEU A 323 26.76 -0.59 15.20
C LEU A 323 25.42 -1.24 14.83
N TYR A 324 24.50 -1.39 15.79
CA TYR A 324 23.25 -2.08 15.53
C TYR A 324 22.30 -1.30 14.65
N ASP A 325 22.29 0.03 14.74
CA ASP A 325 21.52 0.85 13.81
C ASP A 325 22.05 0.71 12.37
N SER A 326 23.37 0.75 12.19
CA SER A 326 23.99 0.50 10.88
C SER A 326 23.64 -0.89 10.32
N LEU A 327 23.70 -1.93 11.16
CA LEU A 327 23.34 -3.30 10.76
C LEU A 327 21.86 -3.44 10.38
N GLN A 328 20.94 -2.85 11.15
CA GLN A 328 19.51 -2.95 10.83
C GLN A 328 19.15 -2.16 9.57
N LEU A 329 19.78 -0.99 9.33
CA LEU A 329 19.60 -0.20 8.11
C LEU A 329 20.15 -0.91 6.88
N ALA A 330 21.34 -1.52 6.97
CA ALA A 330 21.90 -2.32 5.88
C ALA A 330 20.95 -3.48 5.50
N HIS A 331 20.40 -4.18 6.50
CA HIS A 331 19.42 -5.22 6.26
C HIS A 331 18.09 -4.66 5.73
N LYS A 332 17.66 -3.46 6.12
CA LYS A 332 16.47 -2.78 5.54
C LYS A 332 16.64 -2.60 4.04
N CYS A 333 17.80 -2.10 3.59
CA CYS A 333 18.08 -1.88 2.16
C CYS A 333 18.03 -3.18 1.36
N ILE A 334 18.67 -4.25 1.86
CA ILE A 334 18.63 -5.57 1.20
C ILE A 334 17.21 -6.14 1.20
N LEU A 335 16.51 -6.04 2.33
CA LEU A 335 15.16 -6.58 2.48
C LEU A 335 14.18 -5.92 1.50
N ASN A 336 14.23 -4.59 1.37
CA ASN A 336 13.47 -3.84 0.38
C ASN A 336 13.95 -4.14 -1.05
N SER A 337 15.18 -4.57 -1.26
CA SER A 337 15.67 -4.93 -2.58
C SER A 337 15.10 -6.25 -3.11
N PHE A 338 14.57 -7.16 -2.28
CA PHE A 338 14.01 -8.44 -2.76
C PHE A 338 12.81 -8.27 -3.70
N TYR A 339 11.91 -7.32 -3.44
CA TYR A 339 10.80 -7.07 -4.37
C TYR A 339 11.30 -6.36 -5.63
N GLY A 340 12.28 -5.45 -5.51
CA GLY A 340 12.85 -4.74 -6.66
C GLY A 340 13.68 -5.68 -7.56
N TYR A 341 14.36 -6.66 -6.97
CA TYR A 341 15.20 -7.62 -7.67
C TYR A 341 14.43 -8.42 -8.72
N VAL A 342 13.19 -8.81 -8.43
CA VAL A 342 12.38 -9.61 -9.38
C VAL A 342 11.98 -8.80 -10.62
N MET A 343 12.17 -7.49 -10.62
CA MET A 343 11.99 -6.61 -11.79
C MET A 343 13.30 -6.12 -12.41
N ARG A 344 14.45 -6.49 -11.84
CA ARG A 344 15.75 -6.05 -12.35
C ARG A 344 16.06 -6.73 -13.69
N LYS A 345 16.48 -5.93 -14.68
CA LYS A 345 16.93 -6.44 -15.98
C LYS A 345 18.10 -7.42 -15.78
N GLY A 346 18.00 -8.61 -16.35
CA GLY A 346 19.00 -9.67 -16.21
C GLY A 346 19.01 -10.38 -14.84
N ALA A 347 17.99 -10.19 -14.00
CA ALA A 347 17.82 -11.01 -12.79
C ALA A 347 17.57 -12.49 -13.17
N ARG A 348 18.19 -13.41 -12.42
CA ARG A 348 17.99 -14.85 -12.60
C ARG A 348 16.56 -15.25 -12.28
N TRP A 349 15.99 -14.66 -11.24
CA TRP A 349 14.60 -14.88 -10.82
C TRP A 349 13.74 -13.65 -11.11
N HIS A 350 13.63 -13.29 -12.39
CA HIS A 350 12.77 -12.19 -12.83
C HIS A 350 11.29 -12.62 -12.89
N SER A 351 10.38 -11.84 -12.31
CA SER A 351 8.94 -12.05 -12.41
C SER A 351 8.15 -10.74 -12.25
N MET A 352 7.64 -10.24 -13.38
CA MET A 352 6.74 -9.07 -13.39
C MET A 352 5.42 -9.34 -12.66
N LYS A 353 4.90 -10.56 -12.78
CA LYS A 353 3.68 -10.99 -12.11
C LYS A 353 3.83 -10.92 -10.60
N MET A 354 4.95 -11.41 -10.06
CA MET A 354 5.22 -11.36 -8.62
C MET A 354 5.26 -9.92 -8.12
N ALA A 355 6.05 -9.07 -8.79
CA ALA A 355 6.15 -7.68 -8.41
C ALA A 355 4.80 -6.97 -8.47
N GLY A 356 4.02 -7.22 -9.53
CA GLY A 356 2.67 -6.68 -9.70
C GLY A 356 1.72 -7.11 -8.59
N ILE A 357 1.75 -8.38 -8.17
CA ILE A 357 0.94 -8.88 -7.05
C ILE A 357 1.33 -8.18 -5.75
N VAL A 358 2.63 -8.08 -5.45
CA VAL A 358 3.13 -7.43 -4.23
C VAL A 358 2.68 -5.97 -4.15
N THR A 359 2.89 -5.19 -5.21
CA THR A 359 2.51 -3.76 -5.21
C THR A 359 1.00 -3.57 -5.20
N TYR A 360 0.24 -4.42 -5.89
CA TYR A 360 -1.21 -4.34 -5.92
C TYR A 360 -1.84 -4.68 -4.55
N THR A 361 -1.36 -5.75 -3.91
CA THR A 361 -1.80 -6.12 -2.56
C THR A 361 -1.45 -5.01 -1.56
N GLY A 362 -0.24 -4.46 -1.63
CA GLY A 362 0.15 -3.33 -0.77
C GLY A 362 -0.74 -2.10 -0.98
N SER A 363 -0.96 -1.70 -2.23
CA SER A 363 -1.82 -0.56 -2.58
C SER A 363 -3.25 -0.73 -2.08
N ASN A 364 -3.80 -1.95 -2.09
CA ASN A 364 -5.13 -2.21 -1.55
C ASN A 364 -5.16 -2.10 -0.01
N LEU A 365 -4.16 -2.67 0.68
CA LEU A 365 -4.06 -2.59 2.14
C LEU A 365 -3.99 -1.13 2.63
N ILE A 366 -3.12 -0.32 2.03
CA ILE A 366 -2.97 1.08 2.44
C ILE A 366 -4.18 1.93 2.07
N ARG A 367 -4.87 1.60 0.96
CA ARG A 367 -6.14 2.23 0.59
C ARG A 367 -7.20 1.96 1.65
N GLU A 368 -7.38 0.71 2.06
CA GLU A 368 -8.35 0.33 3.09
C GLU A 368 -8.04 1.01 4.43
N ALA A 369 -6.77 1.03 4.84
CA ALA A 369 -6.34 1.75 6.04
C ALA A 369 -6.62 3.26 5.97
N ARG A 370 -6.40 3.88 4.79
CA ARG A 370 -6.70 5.31 4.58
C ARG A 370 -8.19 5.60 4.60
N GLU A 371 -8.99 4.77 3.93
CA GLU A 371 -10.45 4.90 3.92
C GLU A 371 -11.01 4.79 5.34
N PHE A 372 -10.43 3.93 6.18
CA PHE A 372 -10.75 3.87 7.60
C PHE A 372 -10.29 5.11 8.37
N CYS A 373 -9.05 5.60 8.16
CA CYS A 373 -8.57 6.84 8.77
C CYS A 373 -9.45 8.06 8.41
N GLU A 374 -10.02 8.09 7.21
CA GLU A 374 -10.95 9.13 6.77
C GLU A 374 -12.31 9.07 7.49
N GLN A 375 -12.67 7.92 8.03
CA GLN A 375 -13.91 7.72 8.79
C GLN A 375 -13.78 8.13 10.26
N VAL A 376 -12.57 8.05 10.83
CA VAL A 376 -12.32 8.35 12.25
C VAL A 376 -11.50 9.63 12.49
N GLY A 377 -10.94 10.22 11.42
CA GLY A 377 -10.03 11.33 11.50
C GLY A 377 -9.86 12.07 10.17
N LEU A 378 -8.69 12.67 9.98
CA LEU A 378 -8.35 13.46 8.78
C LEU A 378 -7.01 12.98 8.22
N PRO A 379 -7.00 12.14 7.17
CA PRO A 379 -5.75 11.77 6.51
C PRO A 379 -5.21 12.97 5.72
N LEU A 380 -3.90 13.18 5.78
CA LEU A 380 -3.18 14.31 5.19
C LEU A 380 -2.43 13.87 3.95
N GLU A 381 -1.62 12.83 4.11
CA GLU A 381 -0.71 12.30 3.12
C GLU A 381 -0.65 10.77 3.24
N LEU A 382 -0.48 10.11 2.11
CA LEU A 382 -0.26 8.67 2.01
C LEU A 382 0.88 8.43 1.03
N ASP A 383 1.93 7.74 1.49
CA ASP A 383 3.02 7.26 0.65
C ASP A 383 3.21 5.75 0.88
N THR A 384 2.81 4.95 -0.12
CA THR A 384 3.12 3.52 -0.25
C THR A 384 2.60 2.62 0.87
N ASP A 385 3.20 2.71 2.06
CA ASP A 385 2.97 1.94 3.27
C ASP A 385 2.75 2.82 4.52
N GLY A 386 2.87 4.14 4.39
CA GLY A 386 2.67 5.13 5.44
C GLY A 386 1.45 6.02 5.21
N ILE A 387 0.78 6.41 6.29
CA ILE A 387 -0.29 7.42 6.30
C ILE A 387 0.03 8.44 7.40
N TRP A 388 0.08 9.72 7.02
CA TRP A 388 0.00 10.82 7.95
C TRP A 388 -1.47 11.20 8.16
N CYS A 389 -1.93 11.20 9.40
CA CYS A 389 -3.31 11.54 9.73
C CYS A 389 -3.42 12.34 11.03
N LEU A 390 -4.54 13.03 11.16
CA LEU A 390 -4.98 13.68 12.38
C LEU A 390 -6.12 12.88 12.99
N LEU A 391 -6.01 12.57 14.27
CA LEU A 391 -7.11 12.01 15.07
C LEU A 391 -7.58 13.07 16.08
N PRO A 392 -8.85 13.06 16.52
CA PRO A 392 -9.29 13.89 17.62
C PRO A 392 -8.45 13.62 18.88
N LYS A 393 -8.14 14.64 19.68
CA LYS A 393 -7.42 14.48 20.95
C LYS A 393 -8.16 13.61 21.96
N SER A 394 -9.48 13.55 21.82
CA SER A 394 -10.36 12.65 22.58
C SER A 394 -10.42 11.22 22.04
N PHE A 395 -9.73 10.90 20.93
CA PHE A 395 -9.66 9.53 20.40
C PHE A 395 -8.72 8.67 21.30
N PRO A 396 -9.09 7.41 21.63
CA PRO A 396 -8.32 6.56 22.53
C PRO A 396 -6.98 6.07 21.96
#